data_AF-A0A0V8CND0-F1
#
_entry.id   AF-A0A0V8CND0-F1
#
_cell.length_a   1.000
_cell.length_b   1.000
_cell.length_c   1.000
_cell.angle_alpha   90.00
_cell.angle_beta   90.00
_cell.angle_gamma   90.00
#
_symmetry.space_group_name_H-M   'P 1'
#
loop_
_entity.id
_entity.type
_entity.pdbx_description
1 polymer ?
#
loop_
_entity_poly.entity_id
_entity_poly.type
_entity_poly.pdbx_seq_one_letter_code
_entity_poly.pdbx_strand_id
1 'polypeptide(L)'
;MLDYYGTEIFDKSSYYKNVHQNQQMVIRTMLNLADTWLNRKKLEKALVCLNRVKTIGIPIEFFEEAITLRYLEGHYLHLLEDPKGKLMMQDCAKDIEKYGYTQAAQELYEEIYDLGEL
;
A
#
# COMPACT_ATOMS: atom_id res chain seq x y z
N MET A 1 4.67 -10.65 -42.57
CA MET A 1 5.08 -9.33 -42.05
C MET A 1 4.25 -8.95 -40.83
N LEU A 2 2.91 -9.10 -40.85
CA LEU A 2 2.04 -8.94 -39.67
C LEU A 2 2.35 -9.92 -38.52
N ASP A 3 2.68 -11.19 -38.81
CA ASP A 3 3.02 -12.18 -37.77
C ASP A 3 4.31 -11.84 -37.00
N TYR A 4 5.25 -11.17 -37.66
CA TYR A 4 6.51 -10.74 -37.05
C TYR A 4 6.27 -9.59 -36.06
N TYR A 5 5.44 -8.61 -36.45
CA TYR A 5 5.02 -7.53 -35.56
C TYR A 5 4.15 -8.02 -34.39
N GLY A 6 3.28 -9.01 -34.62
CA GLY A 6 2.47 -9.62 -33.56
C GLY A 6 3.34 -10.24 -32.46
N THR A 7 4.32 -11.06 -32.86
CA THR A 7 5.23 -11.74 -31.93
C THR A 7 6.09 -10.74 -31.13
N GLU A 8 6.63 -9.72 -31.80
CA GLU A 8 7.48 -8.71 -31.15
C GLU A 8 6.69 -7.82 -30.15
N ILE A 9 5.41 -7.56 -30.42
CA ILE A 9 4.51 -6.84 -29.50
C ILE A 9 4.17 -7.72 -28.29
N PHE A 10 3.90 -9.01 -28.49
CA PHE A 10 3.63 -9.95 -27.40
C PHE A 10 4.84 -10.12 -26.47
N ASP A 11 6.05 -10.22 -27.02
CA ASP A 11 7.28 -10.36 -26.22
C ASP A 11 7.57 -9.08 -25.42
N LYS A 12 7.40 -7.90 -26.02
CA LYS A 12 7.50 -6.62 -25.30
C LYS A 12 6.45 -6.51 -24.21
N SER A 13 5.19 -6.87 -24.49
CA SER A 13 4.13 -6.85 -23.47
C SER A 13 4.43 -7.78 -22.29
N SER A 14 5.05 -8.94 -22.54
CA SER A 14 5.46 -9.88 -21.49
C SER A 14 6.61 -9.32 -20.66
N TYR A 15 7.59 -8.67 -21.28
CA TYR A 15 8.67 -7.97 -20.56
C TYR A 15 8.13 -6.84 -19.68
N TYR A 16 7.29 -5.95 -20.22
CA TYR A 16 6.68 -4.86 -19.44
C TYR A 16 5.75 -5.38 -18.34
N LYS A 17 5.02 -6.47 -18.58
CA LYS A 17 4.21 -7.15 -17.56
C LYS A 17 5.07 -7.68 -16.42
N ASN A 18 6.20 -8.32 -16.73
CA ASN A 18 7.13 -8.82 -15.72
C ASN A 18 7.77 -7.68 -14.92
N VAL A 19 8.12 -6.56 -15.57
CA VAL A 19 8.64 -5.36 -14.87
C VAL A 19 7.58 -4.79 -13.93
N HIS A 20 6.33 -4.65 -14.37
CA HIS A 20 5.21 -4.21 -13.52
C HIS A 20 4.98 -5.15 -12.32
N GLN A 21 4.96 -6.46 -12.55
CA GLN A 21 4.78 -7.46 -11.48
C GLN A 21 5.92 -7.42 -10.46
N ASN A 22 7.17 -7.32 -10.93
CA ASN A 22 8.33 -7.20 -10.06
C ASN A 22 8.28 -5.92 -9.22
N GLN A 23 7.88 -4.80 -9.82
CA GLN A 23 7.69 -3.54 -9.10
C GLN A 23 6.60 -3.69 -8.02
N GLN A 24 5.46 -4.30 -8.36
CA GLN A 24 4.38 -4.54 -7.41
C GLN A 24 4.84 -5.40 -6.23
N MET A 25 5.60 -6.48 -6.48
CA MET A 25 6.16 -7.34 -5.43
C MET A 25 7.10 -6.58 -4.50
N VAL A 26 7.96 -5.71 -5.04
CA VAL A 26 8.87 -4.89 -4.21
C VAL A 26 8.06 -3.91 -3.36
N ILE A 27 7.04 -3.25 -3.93
CA ILE A 27 6.16 -2.33 -3.18
C ILE A 27 5.45 -3.07 -2.05
N ARG A 28 4.78 -4.20 -2.33
CA ARG A 28 4.11 -5.03 -1.32
C ARG A 28 5.05 -5.46 -0.21
N THR A 29 6.26 -5.88 -0.57
CA THR A 29 7.27 -6.29 0.42
C THR A 29 7.65 -5.14 1.34
N MET A 30 7.86 -3.94 0.79
CA MET A 30 8.19 -2.76 1.60
C MET A 30 7.02 -2.32 2.48
N LEU A 31 5.78 -2.42 2.01
CA LEU A 31 4.58 -2.12 2.79
C LEU A 31 4.42 -3.11 3.95
N ASN A 32 4.59 -4.41 3.71
CA ASN A 32 4.53 -5.44 4.77
C ASN A 32 5.65 -5.26 5.81
N LEU A 33 6.85 -4.85 5.38
CA LEU A 33 7.94 -4.51 6.30
C LEU A 33 7.60 -3.27 7.12
N ALA A 34 7.03 -2.22 6.49
CA ALA A 34 6.61 -1.02 7.19
C ALA A 34 5.58 -1.35 8.28
N ASP A 35 4.52 -2.11 7.94
CA ASP A 35 3.52 -2.59 8.87
C ASP A 35 4.15 -3.35 10.06
N THR A 36 5.01 -4.33 9.76
CA THR A 36 5.72 -5.09 10.79
C THR A 36 6.54 -4.19 11.73
N TRP A 37 7.18 -3.15 11.20
CA TRP A 37 7.96 -2.22 12.00
C TRP A 37 7.09 -1.28 12.84
N LEU A 38 5.93 -0.85 12.33
CA LEU A 38 4.95 -0.06 13.06
C LEU A 38 4.37 -0.85 14.24
N ASN A 39 3.96 -2.10 14.01
CA ASN A 39 3.46 -3.01 15.03
C ASN A 39 4.50 -3.30 16.14
N ARG A 40 5.79 -3.18 15.81
CA ARG A 40 6.91 -3.30 16.76
C ARG A 40 7.37 -1.97 17.36
N LYS A 41 6.66 -0.87 17.10
CA LYS A 41 6.98 0.50 17.51
C LYS A 41 8.40 0.93 17.11
N LYS A 42 8.89 0.47 15.95
CA LYS A 42 10.21 0.83 15.38
C LYS A 42 10.05 1.88 14.27
N LEU A 43 9.71 3.10 14.67
CA LEU A 43 9.32 4.20 13.76
C LEU A 43 10.38 4.53 12.71
N GLU A 44 11.66 4.62 13.09
CA GLU A 44 12.74 4.91 12.13
C GLU A 44 12.81 3.89 10.98
N LYS A 45 12.64 2.60 11.30
CA LYS A 45 12.66 1.53 10.29
C LYS A 45 11.42 1.53 9.41
N ALA A 46 10.25 1.80 10.01
CA ALA A 46 9.01 1.96 9.26
C ALA A 46 9.12 3.12 8.26
N LEU A 47 9.63 4.28 8.70
CA LEU A 47 9.79 5.46 7.85
C LEU A 47 10.72 5.21 6.65
N VAL A 48 11.81 4.45 6.84
CA VAL A 48 12.70 4.04 5.74
C VAL A 48 11.94 3.24 4.67
N CYS A 49 11.08 2.31 5.10
CA CYS A 49 10.29 1.50 4.18
C CYS A 49 9.24 2.35 3.44
N LEU A 50 8.48 3.19 4.16
CA LEU A 50 7.49 4.11 3.58
C LEU A 50 8.12 5.06 2.55
N ASN A 51 9.28 5.66 2.88
CA ASN A 51 10.00 6.54 1.95
C ASN A 51 10.53 5.78 0.72
N ARG A 52 10.93 4.52 0.88
CA ARG A 52 11.33 3.69 -0.26
C ARG A 52 10.16 3.46 -1.21
N VAL A 53 8.96 3.15 -0.70
CA VAL A 53 7.74 3.02 -1.52
C VAL A 53 7.44 4.31 -2.26
N LYS A 54 7.50 5.47 -1.59
CA LYS A 54 7.31 6.78 -2.22
C LYS A 54 8.32 7.06 -3.34
N THR A 55 9.57 6.66 -3.14
CA THR A 55 10.65 6.85 -4.13
C THR A 55 10.44 5.98 -5.36
N ILE A 56 9.97 4.74 -5.18
CA ILE A 56 9.63 3.85 -6.31
C ILE A 56 8.42 4.40 -7.08
N GLY A 57 7.47 5.00 -6.35
CA GLY A 57 6.19 5.43 -6.89
C GLY A 57 5.23 4.24 -7.04
N ILE A 58 3.94 4.50 -6.80
CA ILE A 58 2.88 3.52 -6.96
C ILE A 58 2.13 3.83 -8.27
N PRO A 59 2.24 2.98 -9.30
CA PRO A 59 1.42 3.06 -10.50
C PRO A 59 -0.08 3.10 -10.19
N ILE A 60 -0.87 3.74 -11.05
CA ILE A 60 -2.32 3.94 -10.82
C ILE A 60 -3.09 2.62 -10.76
N GLU A 61 -2.57 1.55 -11.37
CA GLU A 61 -3.17 0.23 -11.37
C GLU A 61 -3.01 -0.50 -10.02
N PHE A 62 -2.12 -0.02 -9.13
CA PHE A 62 -1.81 -0.63 -7.84
C PHE A 62 -2.61 0.04 -6.72
N PHE A 63 -3.94 0.01 -6.87
CA PHE A 63 -4.88 0.64 -5.95
C PHE A 63 -4.74 0.14 -4.51
N GLU A 64 -4.60 -1.17 -4.33
CA GLU A 64 -4.45 -1.80 -3.01
C GLU A 64 -3.19 -1.26 -2.30
N GLU A 65 -2.07 -1.18 -3.01
CA GLU A 65 -0.81 -0.68 -2.49
C GLU A 65 -0.88 0.82 -2.17
N ALA A 66 -1.61 1.59 -2.97
CA ALA A 66 -1.82 3.02 -2.73
C ALA A 66 -2.62 3.27 -1.45
N ILE A 67 -3.72 2.52 -1.25
CA ILE A 67 -4.50 2.58 0.00
C ILE A 67 -3.66 2.11 1.18
N THR A 68 -2.94 1.00 1.02
CA THR A 68 -2.08 0.45 2.08
C THR A 68 -1.00 1.43 2.50
N LEU A 69 -0.31 2.09 1.55
CA LEU A 69 0.66 3.14 1.87
C LEU A 69 0.01 4.24 2.70
N ARG A 70 -1.14 4.76 2.26
CA ARG A 70 -1.85 5.85 2.93
C ARG A 70 -2.29 5.46 4.34
N TYR A 71 -2.75 4.22 4.53
CA TYR A 71 -3.13 3.69 5.84
C TYR A 71 -1.91 3.62 6.77
N LEU A 72 -0.79 3.05 6.30
CA LEU A 72 0.43 2.93 7.10
C LEU A 72 1.07 4.28 7.44
N GLU A 73 0.94 5.28 6.57
CA GLU A 73 1.30 6.66 6.90
C GLU A 73 0.42 7.22 8.02
N GLY A 74 -0.89 6.95 7.97
CA GLY A 74 -1.82 7.28 9.04
C GLY A 74 -1.44 6.60 10.36
N HIS A 75 -1.13 5.30 10.33
CA HIS A 75 -0.68 4.55 11.50
C HIS A 75 0.64 5.11 12.05
N TYR A 76 1.61 5.43 11.19
CA TYR A 76 2.85 6.09 11.58
C TYR A 76 2.60 7.43 12.30
N LEU A 77 1.72 8.28 11.75
CA LEU A 77 1.33 9.54 12.38
C LEU A 77 0.61 9.32 13.71
N HIS A 78 -0.26 8.32 13.79
CA HIS A 78 -0.96 7.98 15.03
C HIS A 78 0.03 7.57 16.14
N LEU A 79 1.05 6.78 15.82
CA LEU A 79 2.12 6.40 16.77
C LEU A 79 3.02 7.58 17.18
N LEU A 80 2.99 8.69 16.43
CA LEU A 80 3.60 9.97 16.81
C LEU A 80 2.65 10.88 17.61
N GLU A 81 1.48 10.36 18.00
CA GLU A 81 0.43 11.12 18.69
C GLU A 81 -0.16 12.27 17.85
N ASP A 82 0.02 12.25 16.52
CA ASP A 82 -0.63 13.21 15.62
C ASP A 82 -2.10 12.79 15.40
N PRO A 83 -3.09 13.63 15.76
CA PRO A 83 -4.51 13.32 15.61
C PRO A 83 -4.92 13.09 14.13
N LYS A 84 -4.13 13.59 13.17
CA LYS A 84 -4.37 13.32 11.74
C LYS A 84 -4.19 11.86 11.38
N GLY A 85 -3.39 11.11 12.14
CA GLY A 85 -3.08 9.71 11.85
C GLY A 85 -4.34 8.83 11.83
N LYS A 86 -5.13 8.87 12.91
CA LYS A 86 -6.39 8.12 12.99
C LYS A 86 -7.40 8.55 11.92
N LEU A 87 -7.53 9.85 11.66
CA LEU A 87 -8.42 10.36 10.62
C LEU A 87 -8.04 9.80 9.24
N MET A 88 -6.75 9.79 8.92
CA MET A 88 -6.24 9.25 7.67
C MET A 88 -6.50 7.74 7.52
N MET A 89 -6.33 6.97 8.59
CA MET A 89 -6.66 5.54 8.61
C MET A 89 -8.16 5.30 8.40
N GLN A 90 -9.03 6.06 9.08
CA GLN A 90 -10.47 5.97 8.91
C GLN A 90 -10.92 6.33 7.49
N ASP A 91 -10.29 7.32 6.86
CA ASP A 91 -10.60 7.67 5.48
C ASP A 91 -10.17 6.57 4.50
N CYS A 92 -9.12 5.79 4.81
CA CYS A 92 -8.78 4.59 4.03
C CYS A 92 -9.86 3.52 4.10
N ALA A 93 -10.37 3.23 5.30
CA ALA A 93 -11.46 2.28 5.49
C ALA A 93 -12.73 2.70 4.73
N LYS A 94 -13.11 3.98 4.81
CA LYS A 94 -14.24 4.54 4.04
C LYS A 94 -14.04 4.42 2.53
N ASP A 95 -12.84 4.68 2.03
CA ASP A 95 -12.56 4.59 0.60
C ASP A 95 -12.74 3.15 0.10
N ILE A 96 -12.16 2.15 0.77
CA ILE A 96 -12.30 0.75 0.33
C ILE A 96 -13.74 0.24 0.49
N GLU A 97 -14.47 0.70 1.51
CA GLU A 97 -15.91 0.43 1.65
C GLU A 97 -16.69 0.95 0.45
N LYS A 98 -16.42 2.19 0.02
CA LYS A 98 -17.04 2.81 -1.15
C LYS A 98 -16.75 2.06 -2.46
N TYR A 99 -15.60 1.38 -2.55
CA TYR A 99 -15.26 0.52 -3.70
C TYR A 99 -15.84 -0.90 -3.59
N GLY A 100 -16.63 -1.21 -2.55
CA GLY A 100 -17.33 -2.48 -2.39
C GLY A 100 -16.56 -3.53 -1.56
N TYR A 101 -15.43 -3.17 -0.97
CA TYR A 101 -14.65 -4.05 -0.08
C TYR A 101 -15.15 -3.98 1.36
N THR A 102 -16.45 -4.20 1.57
CA THR A 102 -17.11 -3.99 2.88
C THR A 102 -16.48 -4.80 4.01
N GLN A 103 -16.10 -6.06 3.76
CA GLN A 103 -15.46 -6.90 4.78
C GLN A 103 -14.10 -6.34 5.19
N ALA A 104 -13.24 -6.00 4.23
CA ALA A 104 -11.93 -5.43 4.52
C ALA A 104 -12.03 -4.06 5.22
N ALA A 105 -13.05 -3.26 4.87
CA ALA A 105 -13.34 -2.01 5.57
C ALA A 105 -13.68 -2.24 7.04
N GLN A 106 -14.54 -3.23 7.32
CA GLN A 106 -14.91 -3.60 8.68
C GLN A 106 -13.69 -4.06 9.49
N GLU A 107 -12.85 -4.91 8.91
CA GLU A 107 -11.58 -5.36 9.53
C GLU A 107 -10.66 -4.17 9.86
N LEU A 108 -10.54 -3.19 8.96
CA LEU A 108 -9.75 -1.97 9.23
C LEU A 108 -10.37 -1.09 10.32
N TYR A 109 -11.71 -0.96 10.37
CA TYR A 109 -12.36 -0.18 11.42
C TYR A 109 -12.14 -0.81 12.80
N GLU A 110 -12.20 -2.14 12.89
CA GLU A 110 -11.91 -2.88 14.13
C GLU A 110 -10.44 -2.69 14.55
N GLU A 111 -9.49 -2.82 13.63
CA GLU A 111 -8.07 -2.56 13.91
C GLU A 111 -7.83 -1.13 14.42
N ILE A 112 -8.46 -0.12 13.78
CA ILE A 112 -8.35 1.29 14.21
C ILE A 112 -8.93 1.49 15.61
N TYR A 113 -10.04 0.82 15.93
CA TYR A 113 -10.69 0.89 17.23
C TYR A 113 -9.76 0.34 18.32
N ASP A 114 -9.19 -0.85 18.11
CA ASP A 114 -8.29 -1.52 19.03
C ASP A 114 -7.00 -0.71 19.28
N LEU A 115 -6.48 -0.04 18.25
CA LEU A 115 -5.32 0.87 18.39
C LEU A 115 -5.63 2.09 19.27
N GLY A 116 -6.90 2.44 19.46
CA GLY A 116 -7.31 3.57 20.27
C GLY A 116 -7.52 3.32 21.75
N GLU A 117 -7.57 2.05 22.17
CA GLU A 117 -7.70 1.65 23.58
C GLU A 117 -6.34 1.40 24.27
N LEU A 118 -5.23 1.50 23.53
CA LEU A 118 -3.83 1.37 24.01
C LEU A 118 -3.23 2.70 24.46
#